data_AF-A0A2V9Y8D7-F1
#
_entry.id   AF-A0A2V9Y8D7-F1
#
_cell.length_a   1.000
_cell.length_b   1.000
_cell.length_c   1.000
_cell.angle_alpha   90.00
_cell.angle_beta   90.00
_cell.angle_gamma   90.00
#
_symmetry.space_group_name_H-M   'P 1'
#
loop_
_entity.id
_entity.type
_entity.pdbx_description
1 polymer ?
#
loop_
_entity_poly.entity_id
_entity_poly.type
_entity_poly.pdbx_seq_one_letter_code
_entity_poly.pdbx_strand_id
1 'polypeptide(L)'
;QRKQMEEKLARKVEELGRKTKIEEQNRELELRPREAEQATRLKSAFLASMSHELRTPMNAIIGFSQLLTDETAGPLNETQQRFVGHVLKGARHLLQLGGPED
;
A
#
# COMPACT_ATOMS: atom_id res chain seq x y z
N GLN A 1 -12.56 64.13 2.03
CA GLN A 1 -13.48 63.10 1.50
C GLN A 1 -12.82 62.20 0.46
N ARG A 2 -12.23 62.70 -0.65
CA ARG A 2 -11.56 61.86 -1.68
C ARG A 2 -10.43 60.96 -1.13
N LYS A 3 -9.51 61.54 -0.35
CA LYS A 3 -8.40 60.81 0.30
C LYS A 3 -8.85 59.68 1.25
N GLN A 4 -9.93 59.91 2.01
CA GLN A 4 -10.55 58.88 2.87
C GLN A 4 -11.21 57.76 2.05
N MET A 5 -11.76 58.09 0.89
CA MET A 5 -12.33 57.11 -0.04
C MET A 5 -11.23 56.25 -0.68
N GLU A 6 -10.12 56.87 -1.08
CA GLU A 6 -8.94 56.17 -1.62
C GLU A 6 -8.32 55.22 -0.58
N GLU A 7 -8.16 55.66 0.67
CA GLU A 7 -7.68 54.80 1.76
C GLU A 7 -8.65 53.64 2.06
N LYS A 8 -9.97 53.87 2.03
CA LYS A 8 -10.96 52.79 2.15
C LYS A 8 -10.88 51.80 1.00
N LEU A 9 -10.71 52.28 -0.23
CA LEU A 9 -10.59 51.43 -1.42
C LEU A 9 -9.32 50.59 -1.35
N ALA A 10 -8.18 51.18 -0.99
CA ALA A 10 -6.92 50.47 -0.81
C ALA A 10 -7.02 49.35 0.23
N ARG A 11 -7.64 49.63 1.39
CA ARG A 11 -7.90 48.61 2.43
C ARG A 11 -8.81 47.49 1.91
N LYS A 12 -9.84 47.82 1.13
CA LYS A 12 -10.75 46.81 0.57
C LYS A 12 -10.06 45.92 -0.45
N VAL A 13 -9.19 46.49 -1.28
CA VAL A 13 -8.36 45.73 -2.25
C VAL A 13 -7.42 44.77 -1.52
N GLU A 14 -6.77 45.23 -0.45
CA GLU A 14 -5.91 44.38 0.38
C GLU A 14 -6.70 43.26 1.08
N GLU A 15 -7.87 43.56 1.63
CA GLU A 15 -8.76 42.59 2.27
C GLU A 15 -9.23 41.51 1.26
N LEU A 16 -9.61 41.93 0.05
CA LEU A 16 -9.99 41.00 -1.02
C LEU A 16 -8.81 40.12 -1.44
N GLY A 17 -7.61 40.68 -1.59
CA GLY A 17 -6.41 39.90 -1.92
C GLY A 17 -6.02 38.89 -0.82
N ARG A 18 -6.24 39.23 0.45
CA ARG A 18 -6.07 38.28 1.56
C ARG A 18 -7.13 37.18 1.51
N LYS A 19 -8.39 37.55 1.24
CA LYS A 19 -9.50 36.59 1.17
C LYS A 19 -9.29 35.58 0.03
N THR A 20 -8.92 36.03 -1.16
CA THR A 20 -8.64 35.14 -2.29
C THR A 20 -7.49 34.19 -1.98
N LYS A 21 -6.42 34.68 -1.34
CA LYS A 21 -5.28 33.84 -0.96
C LYS A 21 -5.65 32.75 0.05
N ILE A 22 -6.50 33.08 1.03
CA ILE A 22 -7.01 32.09 1.99
C ILE A 22 -7.91 31.06 1.29
N GLU A 23 -8.77 31.49 0.37
CA GLU A 23 -9.62 30.58 -0.41
C GLU A 23 -8.79 29.62 -1.28
N GLU A 24 -7.73 30.10 -1.92
CA GLU A 24 -6.78 29.27 -2.68
C GLU A 24 -6.06 28.26 -1.78
N GLN A 25 -5.55 28.70 -0.62
CA GLN A 25 -4.89 27.81 0.35
C GLN A 25 -5.84 26.76 0.90
N ASN A 26 -7.08 27.13 1.23
CA ASN A 26 -8.09 26.18 1.69
C ASN A 26 -8.40 25.13 0.62
N ARG A 27 -8.54 25.55 -0.64
CA ARG A 27 -8.76 24.63 -1.76
C ARG A 27 -7.58 23.67 -1.95
N GLU A 28 -6.35 24.14 -1.82
CA GLU A 28 -5.17 23.29 -1.87
C GLU A 28 -5.12 22.29 -0.70
N LEU A 29 -5.46 22.76 0.50
CA LEU A 29 -5.55 21.91 1.70
C LEU A 29 -6.68 20.87 1.62
N GLU A 30 -7.74 21.12 0.87
CA GLU A 30 -8.80 20.13 0.62
C GLU A 30 -8.40 19.07 -0.41
N LEU A 31 -7.54 19.41 -1.36
CA LEU A 31 -7.10 18.50 -2.42
C LEU A 31 -6.01 17.54 -1.95
N ARG A 32 -5.04 18.02 -1.16
CA ARG A 32 -3.90 17.20 -0.68
C ARG A 32 -4.30 15.92 0.07
N PRO A 33 -5.28 15.92 1.01
CA PRO A 33 -5.72 14.72 1.70
C PRO A 33 -6.36 13.71 0.74
N ARG A 34 -7.13 14.19 -0.24
CA ARG A 34 -7.79 13.33 -1.23
C ARG A 34 -6.78 12.58 -2.09
N GLU A 35 -5.74 13.27 -2.54
CA GLU A 35 -4.63 12.66 -3.28
C GLU A 35 -3.88 11.62 -2.44
N ALA A 36 -3.58 11.95 -1.17
CA ALA A 36 -2.91 11.04 -0.25
C ALA A 36 -3.76 9.79 0.08
N GLU A 37 -5.07 9.97 0.27
CA GLU A 37 -6.01 8.86 0.47
C GLU A 37 -6.09 7.98 -0.77
N GLN A 38 -6.18 8.56 -1.96
CA GLN A 38 -6.22 7.79 -3.21
C GLN A 38 -4.93 6.99 -3.39
N ALA A 39 -3.77 7.59 -3.18
CA ALA A 39 -2.48 6.90 -3.25
C ALA A 39 -2.40 5.75 -2.24
N THR A 40 -2.91 5.96 -1.01
CA THR A 40 -2.96 4.94 0.03
C THR A 40 -3.88 3.79 -0.36
N ARG A 41 -5.09 4.08 -0.87
CA ARG A 41 -6.03 3.05 -1.35
C ARG A 41 -5.44 2.22 -2.48
N LEU A 42 -4.80 2.86 -3.46
CA LEU A 42 -4.12 2.18 -4.56
C LEU A 42 -2.98 1.29 -4.06
N LYS A 43 -2.16 1.80 -3.12
CA LYS A 43 -1.09 1.02 -2.50
C LYS A 43 -1.64 -0.21 -1.77
N SER A 44 -2.69 -0.05 -0.97
CA SER A 44 -3.30 -1.17 -0.25
C SER A 44 -3.90 -2.20 -1.20
N ALA A 45 -4.62 -1.76 -2.24
CA ALA A 45 -5.18 -2.65 -3.25
C ALA A 45 -4.10 -3.43 -4.00
N PHE A 46 -3.01 -2.76 -4.37
CA PHE A 46 -1.85 -3.40 -5.01
C PHE A 46 -1.22 -4.46 -4.09
N LEU A 47 -0.96 -4.12 -2.83
CA LEU A 47 -0.38 -5.07 -1.87
C LEU A 47 -1.29 -6.27 -1.62
N ALA A 48 -2.60 -6.06 -1.50
CA ALA A 48 -3.57 -7.14 -1.36
C ALA A 48 -3.58 -8.07 -2.59
N SER A 49 -3.61 -7.50 -3.81
CA SER A 49 -3.55 -8.28 -5.06
C SER A 49 -2.30 -9.14 -5.13
N MET A 50 -1.13 -8.55 -4.83
CA MET A 50 0.14 -9.28 -4.82
C MET A 50 0.14 -10.40 -3.77
N SER A 51 -0.40 -10.16 -2.58
CA SER A 51 -0.56 -11.23 -1.57
C SER A 51 -1.39 -12.40 -2.09
N HIS A 52 -2.53 -12.15 -2.75
CA HIS A 52 -3.36 -13.21 -3.33
C HIS A 52 -2.69 -13.94 -4.49
N GLU A 53 -2.02 -13.21 -5.39
CA GLU A 53 -1.32 -13.80 -6.52
C GLU A 53 -0.12 -14.64 -6.09
N LEU A 54 0.54 -14.28 -4.99
CA LEU A 54 1.62 -15.07 -4.40
C LEU A 54 1.12 -16.30 -3.63
N ARG A 55 -0.07 -16.26 -3.03
CA ARG A 55 -0.63 -17.40 -2.29
C ARG A 55 -0.73 -18.66 -3.14
N THR A 56 -1.24 -18.55 -4.37
CA THR A 56 -1.42 -19.68 -5.29
C THR A 56 -0.12 -20.45 -5.59
N PRO A 57 0.95 -19.81 -6.11
CA PRO A 57 2.22 -20.49 -6.34
C PRO A 57 2.87 -20.98 -5.04
N MET A 58 2.72 -20.25 -3.92
CA MET A 58 3.23 -20.69 -2.62
C MET A 58 2.54 -21.95 -2.11
N ASN A 59 1.21 -22.03 -2.24
CA ASN A 59 0.44 -23.23 -1.90
C ASN A 59 0.84 -24.43 -2.77
N ALA A 60 1.11 -24.20 -4.06
CA ALA A 60 1.64 -25.25 -4.93
C ALA A 60 3.02 -25.74 -4.45
N ILE A 61 3.95 -24.83 -4.12
CA ILE A 61 5.28 -25.18 -3.58
C ILE A 61 5.15 -25.99 -2.29
N ILE A 62 4.26 -25.59 -1.38
CA ILE A 62 4.00 -26.31 -0.13
C ILE A 62 3.46 -27.71 -0.43
N GLY A 63 2.44 -27.82 -1.28
CA GLY A 63 1.83 -29.10 -1.63
C GLY A 63 2.84 -30.08 -2.25
N PHE A 64 3.64 -29.63 -3.23
CA PHE A 64 4.69 -30.46 -3.81
C PHE A 64 5.78 -30.82 -2.80
N SER A 65 6.16 -29.90 -1.93
CA SER A 65 7.14 -30.17 -0.87
C SER A 65 6.61 -31.20 0.14
N GLN A 66 5.31 -31.18 0.45
CA GLN A 66 4.66 -32.18 1.30
C GLN A 66 4.65 -33.55 0.62
N LEU A 67 4.27 -33.64 -0.66
CA LEU A 67 4.33 -34.90 -1.41
C LEU A 67 5.75 -35.49 -1.48
N LEU A 68 6.78 -34.65 -1.61
CA LEU A 68 8.18 -35.08 -1.53
C LEU A 68 8.55 -35.57 -0.13
N THR A 69 8.05 -34.91 0.92
CA THR A 69 8.28 -35.32 2.31
C THR A 69 7.60 -36.64 2.64
N ASP A 70 6.45 -36.90 2.03
CA ASP A 70 5.69 -38.15 2.18
C ASP A 70 6.32 -39.32 1.38
N GLU A 71 7.42 -39.05 0.65
CA GLU A 71 8.17 -40.01 -0.17
C GLU A 71 7.30 -40.78 -1.20
N THR A 72 6.13 -40.22 -1.59
CA THR A 72 5.19 -40.87 -2.52
C THR A 72 5.76 -41.02 -3.93
N ALA A 73 6.74 -40.20 -4.29
CA ALA A 73 7.47 -40.24 -5.55
C ALA A 73 8.79 -41.03 -5.47
N GLY A 74 9.11 -41.60 -4.30
CA GLY A 74 10.36 -42.30 -4.01
C GLY A 74 11.08 -41.73 -2.78
N PRO A 75 12.05 -42.49 -2.23
CA PRO A 75 12.76 -42.10 -1.01
C PRO A 75 13.68 -40.91 -1.25
N LEU A 76 13.82 -40.05 -0.24
CA LEU A 76 14.76 -38.93 -0.26
C LEU A 76 16.03 -39.28 0.53
N ASN A 77 17.18 -38.87 0.00
CA ASN A 77 18.40 -38.88 0.81
C ASN A 77 18.40 -37.75 1.85
N GLU A 78 19.27 -37.84 2.85
CA GLU A 78 19.34 -36.85 3.96
C GLU A 78 19.49 -35.40 3.48
N THR A 79 20.25 -35.18 2.41
CA THR A 79 20.47 -33.83 1.87
C THR A 79 19.19 -33.29 1.22
N GLN A 80 18.48 -34.11 0.46
CA GLN A 80 17.20 -33.75 -0.14
C GLN A 80 16.14 -33.48 0.91
N GLN A 81 16.05 -34.28 1.97
CA GLN A 81 15.14 -34.05 3.09
C GLN A 81 15.38 -32.68 3.74
N ARG A 82 16.65 -32.30 3.99
CA ARG A 82 16.98 -30.96 4.50
C ARG A 82 16.57 -29.84 3.56
N PHE A 83 16.78 -30.01 2.25
CA PHE A 83 16.38 -29.00 1.25
C PHE A 83 14.86 -28.81 1.21
N VAL A 84 14.08 -29.89 1.18
CA VAL A 84 12.62 -29.83 1.22
C VAL A 84 12.14 -29.15 2.50
N GLY A 85 12.76 -29.46 3.64
CA GLY A 85 12.47 -28.79 4.91
C GLY A 85 12.72 -27.27 4.87
N HIS A 86 13.81 -26.83 4.24
CA HIS A 86 14.09 -25.39 4.06
C HIS A 86 13.08 -24.72 3.14
N VAL A 87 12.72 -25.35 2.01
CA VAL A 87 11.71 -24.84 1.09
C VAL A 87 10.37 -24.70 1.79
N LEU A 88 9.93 -25.72 2.54
CA LEU A 88 8.67 -25.69 3.28
C LEU A 88 8.64 -24.57 4.33
N LYS A 89 9.72 -24.41 5.09
CA LYS A 89 9.84 -23.35 6.10
C LYS A 89 9.80 -21.96 5.48
N GLY A 90 10.57 -21.74 4.40
CA GLY A 90 10.57 -20.47 3.67
C GLY A 90 9.20 -20.16 3.09
N ALA A 91 8.53 -21.17 2.53
CA ALA A 91 7.23 -21.01 1.92
C ALA A 91 6.14 -20.61 2.91
N ARG A 92 6.09 -21.28 4.06
CA ARG A 92 5.16 -20.93 5.15
C ARG A 92 5.44 -19.55 5.72
N HIS A 93 6.71 -19.17 5.84
CA HIS A 93 7.08 -17.84 6.31
C HIS A 93 6.59 -16.73 5.36
N LEU A 94 6.75 -16.91 4.05
CA LEU A 94 6.27 -15.95 3.05
C LEU A 94 4.74 -15.80 3.08
N LEU A 95 3.99 -16.89 3.26
CA LEU A 95 2.53 -16.83 3.43
C LEU A 95 2.12 -16.05 4.68
N GLN A 96 2.83 -16.23 5.78
CA GLN A 96 2.52 -15.56 7.05
C GLN A 96 2.78 -14.05 7.01
N LEU A 97 3.75 -13.60 6.19
CA LEU A 97 4.01 -12.17 5.96
C LEU A 97 2.90 -11.50 5.15
N GLY A 98 2.20 -12.26 4.29
CA GLY A 98 1.11 -11.76 3.44
C GLY A 98 -0.17 -11.33 4.18
N GLY A 99 -0.21 -11.51 5.51
CA GLY A 99 -1.37 -11.23 6.35
C GLY A 99 -2.34 -12.42 6.48
N PRO A 100 -3.25 -12.38 7.47
CA PRO A 100 -4.27 -13.41 7.63
C PRO A 100 -5.16 -13.54 6.39
N GLU A 101 -5.78 -14.70 6.24
CA GLU A 101 -6.80 -14.96 5.22
C GLU A 101 -7.95 -13.96 5.42
N ASP A 102 -8.32 -13.24 4.36
CA ASP A 102 -9.67 -12.66 4.25
C ASP A 102 -10.66 -13.78 3.93
#